data_AF-A0A3A8Z8F3-F1
#
_entry.id   AF-A0A3A8Z8F3-F1
#
_cell.length_a   1.000
_cell.length_b   1.000
_cell.length_c   1.000
_cell.angle_alpha   90.00
_cell.angle_beta   90.00
_cell.angle_gamma   90.00
#
_symmetry.space_group_name_H-M   'P 1'
#
loop_
_entity.id
_entity.type
_entity.pdbx_description
1 polymer ?
#
loop_
_entity_poly.entity_id
_entity_poly.type
_entity_poly.pdbx_seq_one_letter_code
_entity_poly.pdbx_strand_id
1 'polypeptide(L)'
;MRNNKGGRPAGYTKEQLLEILLQYTKEHPDQTVRLFELEAATGIKRYVWTYNMKDEIDRINRGIQKVETARTGISLPSAEQILTSCKGNEEKLAMQIQTLIEMVQDMSRYQDAAKTVKVMRKDYENKLEELNCIIKEKDKKIEELFTQINRLAIDSENPNIRKEKGIKSNIIEFTPQNMNEFKSRAEKLLL
;
A
#
# COMPACT_ATOMS: atom_id res chain seq x y z
N MET A 1 18.39 -14.77 53.03
CA MET A 1 18.17 -14.64 51.57
C MET A 1 19.24 -13.70 51.02
N ARG A 2 20.15 -14.18 50.15
CA ARG A 2 21.25 -13.37 49.59
C ARG A 2 20.75 -12.66 48.33
N ASN A 3 20.75 -11.32 48.37
CA ASN A 3 20.50 -10.49 47.20
C ASN A 3 21.74 -10.48 46.29
N ASN A 4 21.68 -11.22 45.19
CA ASN A 4 22.63 -11.08 44.09
C ASN A 4 22.31 -9.77 43.32
N LYS A 5 23.10 -8.72 43.58
CA LYS A 5 23.25 -7.56 42.66
C LYS A 5 24.38 -7.96 41.70
N GLY A 6 24.16 -8.60 40.55
CA GLY A 6 23.27 -8.21 39.46
C GLY A 6 24.05 -7.23 38.56
N GLY A 7 24.63 -7.73 37.46
CA GLY A 7 25.66 -7.06 36.67
C GLY A 7 25.29 -5.74 36.00
N ARG A 8 26.24 -5.16 35.25
CA ARG A 8 26.15 -3.86 34.55
C ARG A 8 24.80 -3.73 33.80
N PRO A 9 24.08 -2.60 33.92
CA PRO A 9 22.83 -2.39 33.20
C PRO A 9 22.99 -2.61 31.69
N ALA A 10 21.98 -3.21 31.05
CA ALA A 10 21.94 -3.32 29.59
C ALA A 10 21.97 -1.91 28.99
N GLY A 11 22.99 -1.60 28.18
CA GLY A 11 23.23 -0.25 27.68
C GLY A 11 22.19 0.26 26.67
N TYR A 12 21.40 -0.64 26.09
CA TYR A 12 20.31 -0.33 25.16
C TYR A 12 19.19 -1.36 25.34
N THR A 13 17.93 -0.90 25.26
CA THR A 13 16.79 -1.83 25.16
C THR A 13 16.65 -2.35 23.73
N LYS A 14 15.92 -3.46 23.56
CA LYS A 14 15.68 -4.03 22.23
C LYS A 14 14.88 -3.04 21.36
N GLU A 15 13.93 -2.32 21.93
CA GLU A 15 13.10 -1.35 21.22
C GLU A 15 13.95 -0.19 20.69
N GLN A 16 14.88 0.33 21.50
CA GLN A 16 15.81 1.38 21.08
C GLN A 16 16.72 0.93 19.94
N LEU A 17 17.25 -0.29 20.01
CA LEU A 17 18.04 -0.86 18.93
C LEU A 17 17.23 -1.05 17.65
N LEU A 18 15.94 -1.37 17.77
CA LEU A 18 15.06 -1.58 16.61
C LEU A 18 14.79 -0.25 15.91
N GLU A 19 14.49 0.79 16.67
CA GLU A 19 14.27 2.14 16.15
C GLU A 19 15.50 2.67 15.40
N ILE A 20 16.69 2.51 15.99
CA ILE A 20 17.97 2.89 15.36
C ILE A 20 18.21 2.07 14.09
N LEU A 21 17.94 0.75 14.12
CA LEU A 21 18.10 -0.12 12.95
C LEU A 21 17.15 0.28 11.82
N LEU A 22 15.89 0.57 12.13
CA LEU A 22 14.90 1.02 11.14
C LEU A 22 15.31 2.37 10.52
N GLN A 23 15.77 3.30 11.35
CA GLN A 23 16.27 4.59 10.87
C GLN A 23 17.47 4.43 9.93
N TYR A 24 18.43 3.58 10.29
CA TYR A 24 19.57 3.24 9.42
C TYR A 24 19.11 2.65 8.08
N THR A 25 18.16 1.70 8.08
CA THR A 25 17.65 1.11 6.84
C THR A 25 16.90 2.09 5.94
N LYS A 26 16.33 3.16 6.52
CA LYS A 26 15.67 4.23 5.77
C LYS A 26 16.68 5.16 5.08
N GLU A 27 17.80 5.41 5.73
CA GLU A 27 18.90 6.23 5.19
C GLU A 27 19.73 5.46 4.14
N HIS A 28 19.73 4.13 4.23
CA HIS A 28 20.42 3.21 3.33
C HIS A 28 19.43 2.26 2.63
N PRO A 29 18.52 2.78 1.79
CA PRO A 29 17.52 1.96 1.12
C PRO A 29 18.20 0.95 0.19
N ASP A 30 17.65 -0.26 0.13
CA ASP A 30 18.13 -1.38 -0.70
C ASP A 30 19.57 -1.85 -0.43
N GLN A 31 20.22 -1.40 0.66
CA GLN A 31 21.56 -1.85 1.04
C GLN A 31 21.51 -2.91 2.14
N THR A 32 22.22 -4.03 1.93
CA THR A 32 22.36 -5.07 2.96
C THR A 32 22.99 -4.46 4.21
N VAL A 33 22.34 -4.62 5.35
CA VAL A 33 22.83 -4.15 6.65
C VAL A 33 24.02 -5.01 7.07
N ARG A 34 25.23 -4.46 6.96
CA ARG A 34 26.45 -5.10 7.46
C ARG A 34 26.79 -4.56 8.84
N LEU A 35 27.09 -5.47 9.77
CA LEU A 35 27.35 -5.11 11.18
C LEU A 35 28.50 -4.09 11.35
N PHE A 36 29.49 -4.11 10.46
CA PHE A 36 30.60 -3.14 10.52
C PHE A 36 30.18 -1.73 10.11
N GLU A 37 29.30 -1.60 9.11
CA GLU A 37 28.78 -0.33 8.62
C GLU A 37 27.79 0.24 9.64
N LEU A 38 26.97 -0.65 10.23
CA LEU A 38 26.06 -0.30 11.32
C LEU A 38 26.81 0.20 12.57
N GLU A 39 27.93 -0.43 12.94
CA GLU A 39 28.78 0.08 14.03
C GLU A 39 29.39 1.44 13.69
N ALA A 40 29.86 1.64 12.45
CA ALA A 40 30.43 2.91 12.02
C ALA A 40 29.42 4.05 12.03
N ALA A 41 28.17 3.78 11.60
CA ALA A 41 27.11 4.78 11.52
C ALA A 41 26.48 5.09 12.88
N THR A 42 26.30 4.09 13.74
CA THR A 42 25.58 4.25 15.02
C THR A 42 26.50 4.42 16.22
N GLY A 43 27.79 4.10 16.10
CA GLY A 43 28.72 4.01 17.22
C GLY A 43 28.46 2.83 18.17
N ILE A 44 27.43 2.02 17.91
CA ILE A 44 27.06 0.87 18.74
C ILE A 44 27.86 -0.35 18.31
N LYS A 45 28.56 -0.97 19.27
CA LYS A 45 29.46 -2.10 19.02
C LYS A 45 28.74 -3.29 18.40
N ARG A 46 29.39 -3.95 17.42
CA ARG A 46 28.87 -5.13 16.70
C ARG A 46 28.28 -6.20 17.60
N TYR A 47 28.94 -6.51 18.73
CA TYR A 47 28.46 -7.57 19.63
C TYR A 47 27.09 -7.27 20.22
N VAL A 48 26.74 -5.98 20.41
CA VAL A 48 25.42 -5.55 20.89
C VAL A 48 24.35 -5.88 19.85
N TRP A 49 24.63 -5.58 18.58
CA TRP A 49 23.75 -5.92 17.45
C TRP A 49 23.63 -7.43 17.27
N THR A 50 24.74 -8.17 17.28
CA THR A 50 24.73 -9.62 17.10
C THR A 50 23.91 -10.32 18.19
N TYR A 51 24.00 -9.87 19.43
CA TYR A 51 23.32 -10.55 20.55
C TYR A 51 21.83 -10.19 20.65
N ASN A 52 21.45 -8.98 20.25
CA ASN A 52 20.08 -8.48 20.48
C ASN A 52 19.23 -8.40 19.21
N MET A 53 19.85 -8.33 18.02
CA MET A 53 19.19 -7.95 16.75
C MET A 53 19.57 -8.81 15.54
N LYS A 54 20.33 -9.89 15.72
CA LYS A 54 20.76 -10.74 14.61
C LYS A 54 19.59 -11.23 13.75
N ASP A 55 18.54 -11.75 14.37
CA ASP A 55 17.39 -12.29 13.64
C ASP A 55 16.66 -11.21 12.81
N GLU A 56 16.61 -9.99 13.35
CA GLU A 56 15.95 -8.85 12.73
C GLU A 56 16.75 -8.36 11.51
N ILE A 57 18.07 -8.23 11.68
CA ILE A 57 19.02 -7.88 10.62
C ILE A 57 18.98 -8.93 9.50
N ASP A 58 18.98 -10.21 9.86
CA ASP A 58 18.90 -11.32 8.89
C ASP A 58 17.56 -11.29 8.13
N ARG A 59 16.45 -10.93 8.80
CA ARG A 59 15.15 -10.77 8.14
C ARG A 59 15.14 -9.62 7.14
N ILE A 60 15.69 -8.46 7.51
CA ILE A 60 15.81 -7.29 6.63
C ILE A 60 16.69 -7.64 5.42
N ASN A 61 17.84 -8.25 5.64
CA ASN A 61 18.78 -8.62 4.58
C ASN A 61 18.19 -9.65 3.61
N ARG A 62 17.43 -10.64 4.10
CA ARG A 62 16.69 -11.58 3.23
C ARG A 62 15.65 -10.87 2.36
N GLY A 63 14.99 -9.84 2.89
CA GLY A 63 14.05 -9.01 2.13
C GLY A 63 14.74 -8.31 0.96
N ILE A 64 15.90 -7.70 1.22
CA ILE A 64 16.70 -6.97 0.21
C ILE A 64 17.19 -7.92 -0.88
N GLN A 65 17.73 -9.09 -0.52
CA GLN A 65 18.20 -10.08 -1.49
C GLN A 65 17.09 -10.58 -2.43
N LYS A 66 15.86 -10.72 -1.94
CA LYS A 66 14.69 -11.07 -2.77
C LYS A 66 14.34 -9.98 -3.77
N VAL A 67 14.44 -8.71 -3.36
CA VAL A 67 14.20 -7.56 -4.25
C VAL A 67 15.30 -7.45 -5.30
N GLU A 68 16.55 -7.66 -4.91
CA GLU A 68 17.70 -7.60 -5.82
C GLU A 68 17.64 -8.73 -6.86
N THR A 69 17.37 -9.97 -6.44
CA THR A 69 17.17 -11.11 -7.38
C THR A 69 16.00 -10.90 -8.34
N ALA A 70 14.93 -10.22 -7.91
CA ALA A 70 13.83 -9.83 -8.78
C ALA A 70 14.23 -8.75 -9.81
N ARG A 71 15.21 -7.88 -9.50
CA ARG A 71 15.68 -6.79 -10.38
C ARG A 71 16.79 -7.22 -11.35
N THR A 72 17.74 -8.04 -10.90
CA THR A 72 18.93 -8.42 -11.69
C THR A 72 18.73 -9.71 -12.48
N GLY A 73 17.68 -10.48 -12.19
CA GLY A 73 17.49 -11.83 -12.71
C GLY A 73 18.37 -12.86 -12.00
N ILE A 74 17.94 -14.12 -12.07
CA ILE A 74 18.71 -15.27 -11.57
C ILE A 74 19.69 -15.70 -12.66
N SER A 75 21.00 -15.62 -12.41
CA SER A 75 22.00 -16.23 -13.29
C SER A 75 22.04 -17.73 -13.04
N LEU A 76 21.45 -18.50 -13.95
CA LEU A 76 21.48 -19.97 -13.88
C LEU A 76 22.87 -20.49 -14.25
N PRO A 77 23.40 -21.49 -13.52
CA PRO A 77 24.67 -22.11 -13.87
C PRO A 77 24.56 -22.88 -15.18
N SER A 78 25.63 -22.89 -15.97
CA SER A 78 25.70 -23.70 -17.19
C SER A 78 25.83 -25.20 -16.87
N ALA A 79 25.43 -26.06 -17.81
CA ALA A 79 25.57 -27.51 -17.65
C ALA A 79 27.02 -27.93 -17.33
N GLU A 80 28.01 -27.28 -17.96
CA GLU A 80 29.43 -27.54 -17.70
C GLU A 80 29.86 -27.11 -16.29
N GLN A 81 29.33 -26.00 -15.77
CA GLN A 81 29.60 -25.55 -14.41
C GLN A 81 29.03 -26.53 -13.38
N ILE A 82 27.82 -27.05 -13.62
CA ILE A 82 27.20 -28.07 -12.76
C ILE A 82 28.05 -29.34 -12.75
N LEU A 83 28.40 -29.86 -13.94
CA LEU A 83 29.22 -31.07 -14.07
C LEU A 83 30.60 -30.92 -13.41
N THR A 84 31.22 -29.74 -13.55
CA THR A 84 32.51 -29.45 -12.92
C THR A 84 32.38 -29.37 -11.39
N SER A 85 31.33 -28.72 -10.89
CA SER A 85 31.11 -28.54 -9.45
C SER A 85 30.70 -29.82 -8.71
N CYS A 86 30.16 -30.81 -9.44
CA CYS A 86 29.65 -32.08 -8.91
C CYS A 86 30.54 -33.29 -9.26
N LYS A 87 31.71 -33.07 -9.88
CA LYS A 87 32.57 -34.15 -10.37
C LYS A 87 32.89 -35.16 -9.26
N GLY A 88 32.52 -36.42 -9.48
CA GLY A 88 32.76 -37.53 -8.54
C GLY A 88 31.81 -37.59 -7.33
N ASN A 89 30.76 -36.75 -7.29
CA ASN A 89 29.77 -36.74 -6.21
C ASN A 89 28.35 -36.75 -6.80
N GLU A 90 27.80 -37.95 -6.95
CA GLU A 90 26.47 -38.20 -7.52
C GLU A 90 25.33 -37.61 -6.67
N GLU A 91 25.48 -37.60 -5.35
CA GLU A 91 24.49 -37.03 -4.42
C GLU A 91 24.39 -35.50 -4.60
N LYS A 92 25.53 -34.83 -4.75
CA LYS A 92 25.59 -33.40 -5.04
C LYS A 92 25.00 -33.07 -6.41
N LEU A 93 25.19 -33.94 -7.41
CA LEU A 93 24.58 -33.79 -8.73
C LEU A 93 23.05 -33.92 -8.65
N ALA A 94 22.54 -34.94 -7.96
CA ALA A 94 21.11 -35.13 -7.76
C ALA A 94 20.47 -33.93 -7.05
N MET A 95 21.13 -33.38 -6.04
CA MET A 95 20.66 -32.18 -5.31
C MET A 95 20.60 -30.93 -6.21
N GLN A 96 21.61 -30.71 -7.05
CA GLN A 96 21.61 -29.60 -8.01
C GLN A 96 20.50 -29.74 -9.06
N ILE A 97 20.29 -30.96 -9.57
CA ILE A 97 19.20 -31.24 -10.52
C ILE A 97 17.84 -31.01 -9.86
N GLN A 98 17.65 -31.49 -8.62
CA GLN A 98 16.42 -31.29 -7.86
C GLN A 98 16.13 -29.80 -7.64
N THR A 99 17.15 -29.01 -7.30
CA THR A 99 17.03 -27.55 -7.14
C THR A 99 16.59 -26.88 -8.46
N LEU A 100 17.14 -27.31 -9.60
CA LEU A 100 16.71 -26.78 -10.90
C LEU A 100 15.26 -27.15 -11.24
N ILE A 101 14.84 -28.37 -10.92
CA ILE A 101 13.45 -28.82 -11.12
C ILE A 101 12.50 -27.97 -10.28
N GLU A 102 12.83 -27.72 -9.02
CA GLU A 102 12.04 -26.88 -8.12
C GLU A 102 11.95 -25.45 -8.64
N MET A 103 13.05 -24.86 -9.13
CA MET A 103 13.04 -23.53 -9.76
C MET A 103 12.12 -23.47 -10.98
N VAL A 104 12.11 -24.49 -11.83
CA VAL A 104 11.21 -24.56 -13.00
C VAL A 104 9.75 -24.68 -12.57
N GLN A 105 9.47 -25.51 -11.56
CA GLN A 105 8.12 -25.65 -11.00
C GLN A 105 7.62 -24.34 -10.40
N ASP A 106 8.46 -23.64 -9.65
CA ASP A 106 8.15 -22.34 -9.08
C ASP A 106 7.92 -21.30 -10.18
N MET A 107 8.76 -21.27 -11.22
CA MET A 107 8.58 -20.37 -12.37
C MET A 107 7.23 -20.58 -13.07
N SER A 108 6.81 -21.84 -13.24
CA SER A 108 5.49 -22.18 -13.77
C SER A 108 4.35 -21.62 -12.89
N ARG A 109 4.46 -21.80 -11.57
CA ARG A 109 3.50 -21.25 -10.60
C ARG A 109 3.44 -19.72 -10.65
N TYR A 110 4.59 -19.04 -10.75
CA TYR A 110 4.65 -17.59 -10.91
C TYR A 110 4.01 -17.13 -12.23
N GLN A 111 4.20 -17.88 -13.32
CA GLN A 111 3.58 -17.55 -14.60
C GLN A 111 2.05 -17.65 -14.52
N ASP A 112 1.52 -18.65 -13.84
CA ASP A 112 0.07 -18.77 -13.63
C ASP A 112 -0.47 -17.70 -12.68
N ALA A 113 0.25 -17.39 -11.59
CA ALA A 113 -0.10 -16.26 -10.73
C ALA A 113 -0.08 -14.93 -11.48
N ALA A 114 0.89 -14.71 -12.37
CA ALA A 114 0.97 -13.51 -13.21
C ALA A 114 -0.21 -13.40 -14.19
N LYS A 115 -0.68 -14.52 -14.76
CA LYS A 115 -1.90 -14.54 -15.58
C LYS A 115 -3.12 -14.12 -14.75
N THR A 116 -3.28 -14.67 -13.54
CA THR A 116 -4.37 -14.32 -12.63
C THR A 116 -4.34 -12.84 -12.26
N VAL A 117 -3.17 -12.30 -11.89
CA VAL A 117 -2.99 -10.87 -11.59
C VAL A 117 -3.34 -10.01 -12.79
N LYS A 118 -2.98 -10.43 -14.02
CA LYS A 118 -3.32 -9.71 -15.25
C LYS A 118 -4.83 -9.66 -15.49
N VAL A 119 -5.55 -10.76 -15.26
CA VAL A 119 -7.01 -10.81 -15.36
C VAL A 119 -7.64 -9.91 -14.32
N MET A 120 -7.25 -10.05 -13.04
CA MET A 120 -7.76 -9.21 -11.95
C MET A 120 -7.53 -7.72 -12.21
N ARG A 121 -6.35 -7.34 -12.71
CA ARG A 121 -6.04 -5.95 -13.07
C ARG A 121 -7.06 -5.42 -14.09
N LYS A 122 -7.33 -6.19 -15.14
CA LYS A 122 -8.30 -5.81 -16.17
C LYS A 122 -9.71 -5.65 -15.59
N ASP A 123 -10.11 -6.54 -14.70
CA ASP A 123 -11.42 -6.44 -14.02
C ASP A 123 -11.52 -5.18 -13.15
N TYR A 124 -10.44 -4.84 -12.42
CA TYR A 124 -10.38 -3.60 -11.65
C TYR A 124 -10.37 -2.34 -12.53
N GLU A 125 -9.67 -2.37 -13.67
CA GLU A 125 -9.67 -1.27 -14.65
C GLU A 125 -11.09 -1.04 -15.19
N ASN A 126 -11.79 -2.10 -15.61
CA ASN A 126 -13.17 -2.01 -16.07
C ASN A 126 -14.10 -1.42 -14.98
N LYS A 127 -13.94 -1.88 -13.73
CA LYS A 127 -14.75 -1.38 -12.61
C LYS A 127 -14.46 0.08 -12.28
N LEU A 128 -13.21 0.51 -12.42
CA LEU A 128 -12.82 1.91 -12.30
C LEU A 128 -13.48 2.77 -13.37
N GLU A 129 -13.53 2.29 -14.62
CA GLU A 129 -14.20 2.97 -15.72
C GLU A 129 -15.70 3.09 -15.49
N GLU A 130 -16.35 2.01 -15.05
CA GLU A 130 -17.78 2.01 -14.68
C GLU A 130 -18.09 3.03 -13.57
N LEU A 131 -17.31 3.01 -12.48
CA LEU A 131 -17.48 3.95 -11.37
C LEU A 131 -17.26 5.40 -11.81
N ASN A 132 -16.28 5.66 -12.68
CA ASN A 132 -16.05 6.99 -13.24
C ASN A 132 -17.22 7.48 -14.10
N CYS A 133 -17.87 6.60 -14.87
CA CYS A 133 -19.09 6.93 -15.61
C CYS A 133 -20.24 7.29 -14.65
N ILE A 134 -20.43 6.50 -13.59
CA ILE A 134 -21.47 6.77 -12.57
C ILE A 134 -21.22 8.12 -11.88
N ILE A 135 -19.97 8.43 -11.53
CA ILE A 135 -19.61 9.72 -10.91
C ILE A 135 -19.97 10.87 -11.85
N LYS A 136 -19.57 10.80 -13.13
CA LYS A 136 -19.91 11.83 -14.12
C LYS A 136 -21.42 12.03 -14.28
N GLU A 137 -22.18 10.94 -14.29
CA GLU A 137 -23.63 11.01 -14.37
C GLU A 137 -24.25 11.68 -13.14
N LYS A 138 -23.77 11.31 -11.94
CA LYS A 138 -24.22 11.93 -10.69
C LYS A 138 -23.84 13.41 -10.61
N ASP A 139 -22.63 13.79 -11.00
CA ASP A 139 -22.19 15.18 -11.05
C ASP A 139 -23.07 16.01 -11.98
N LYS A 140 -23.39 15.47 -13.17
CA LYS A 140 -24.32 16.12 -14.09
C LYS A 140 -25.70 16.31 -13.47
N LYS A 141 -26.22 15.30 -12.76
CA LYS A 141 -27.51 15.39 -12.08
C LYS A 141 -27.48 16.43 -10.95
N ILE A 142 -26.37 16.52 -10.21
CA ILE A 142 -26.16 17.55 -9.18
C ILE A 142 -26.20 18.95 -9.81
N GLU A 143 -25.49 19.17 -10.91
CA GLU A 143 -25.49 20.45 -11.64
C GLU A 143 -26.89 20.83 -12.16
N GLU A 144 -27.63 19.86 -12.71
CA GLU A 144 -29.01 20.05 -13.15
C GLU A 144 -29.93 20.42 -11.98
N LEU A 145 -29.75 19.80 -10.81
CA LEU A 145 -30.52 20.10 -9.60
C LEU A 145 -30.16 21.49 -9.03
N PHE A 146 -28.88 21.85 -8.97
CA PHE A 146 -28.45 23.19 -8.57
C PHE A 146 -29.02 24.26 -9.50
N THR A 147 -29.01 24.02 -10.81
CA THR A 147 -29.62 24.94 -11.78
C THR A 147 -31.11 25.11 -11.54
N GLN A 148 -31.84 24.03 -11.22
CA GLN A 148 -33.27 24.08 -10.91
C GLN A 148 -33.55 24.84 -9.60
N ILE A 149 -32.76 24.59 -8.55
CA ILE A 149 -32.88 25.30 -7.27
C ILE A 149 -32.62 26.80 -7.47
N ASN A 150 -31.58 27.17 -8.22
CA ASN A 150 -31.25 28.56 -8.50
C ASN A 150 -32.36 29.27 -9.28
N ARG A 151 -32.94 28.61 -10.30
CA ARG A 151 -34.10 29.14 -11.03
C ARG A 151 -35.30 29.34 -10.11
N LEU A 152 -35.60 28.36 -9.27
CA LEU A 152 -36.71 28.45 -8.30
C LEU A 152 -36.51 29.62 -7.32
N ALA A 153 -35.28 29.84 -6.85
CA ALA A 153 -34.95 30.96 -5.99
C ALA A 153 -35.25 32.30 -6.70
N ILE A 154 -34.72 32.50 -7.91
CA ILE A 154 -34.94 33.72 -8.72
C ILE A 154 -36.43 33.92 -9.03
N ASP A 155 -37.13 32.88 -9.46
CA ASP A 155 -38.57 32.92 -9.73
C ASP A 155 -39.38 33.30 -8.48
N SER A 156 -38.93 32.87 -7.30
CA SER A 156 -39.58 33.19 -6.03
C SER A 156 -39.38 34.64 -5.59
N GLU A 157 -38.39 35.35 -6.11
CA GLU A 157 -38.16 36.76 -5.80
C GLU A 157 -39.20 37.67 -6.49
N ASN A 158 -39.60 37.32 -7.72
CA ASN A 158 -40.50 38.14 -8.53
C ASN A 158 -42.00 37.85 -8.25
N PRO A 159 -42.78 38.82 -7.74
CA PRO A 159 -44.20 38.63 -7.39
C PRO A 159 -45.12 38.19 -8.54
N ASN A 160 -44.82 38.62 -9.78
CA ASN A 160 -45.63 38.28 -10.95
C ASN A 160 -45.36 36.83 -11.39
N ILE A 161 -44.08 36.45 -11.43
CA ILE A 161 -43.66 35.08 -11.77
C ILE A 161 -44.10 34.08 -10.69
N ARG A 162 -44.08 34.47 -9.41
CA ARG A 162 -44.61 33.65 -8.31
C ARG A 162 -46.08 33.27 -8.51
N LYS A 163 -46.92 34.24 -8.87
CA LYS A 163 -48.35 34.02 -9.11
C LYS A 163 -48.59 33.11 -10.31
N GLU A 164 -47.82 33.29 -11.37
CA GLU A 164 -47.88 32.45 -12.58
C GLU A 164 -47.46 31.00 -12.31
N LYS A 165 -46.40 30.80 -11.52
CA LYS A 165 -45.84 29.46 -11.20
C LYS A 165 -46.43 28.81 -9.95
N GLY A 166 -47.44 29.40 -9.32
CA GLY A 166 -48.08 28.87 -8.11
C GLY A 166 -47.17 28.84 -6.87
N ILE A 167 -46.15 29.71 -6.81
CA ILE A 167 -45.24 29.84 -5.68
C ILE A 167 -45.88 30.76 -4.63
N LYS A 168 -46.14 30.23 -3.43
CA LYS A 168 -46.96 30.90 -2.40
C LYS A 168 -46.24 32.03 -1.65
N SER A 169 -44.92 32.00 -1.59
CA SER A 169 -44.08 32.85 -0.73
C SER A 169 -42.73 33.15 -1.40
N ASN A 170 -42.07 34.22 -1.00
CA ASN A 170 -40.68 34.47 -1.37
C ASN A 170 -39.79 33.50 -0.58
N ILE A 171 -39.14 32.58 -1.28
CA ILE A 171 -38.40 31.47 -0.65
C ILE A 171 -37.00 31.94 -0.19
N ILE A 172 -36.54 33.10 -0.67
CA ILE A 172 -35.26 33.72 -0.28
C ILE A 172 -35.38 34.52 1.03
N GLU A 173 -36.59 34.89 1.45
CA GLU A 173 -36.78 35.53 2.75
C GLU A 173 -36.55 34.53 3.89
N PHE A 174 -35.53 34.78 4.72
CA PHE A 174 -35.14 33.95 5.87
C PHE A 174 -36.16 34.04 7.03
N THR A 175 -37.37 33.52 6.82
CA THR A 175 -38.30 33.20 7.90
C THR A 175 -38.24 31.70 8.21
N PRO A 176 -38.55 31.28 9.45
CA PRO A 176 -38.56 29.85 9.82
C PRO A 176 -39.48 29.00 8.93
N GLN A 177 -40.64 29.55 8.54
CA GLN A 177 -41.57 28.90 7.60
C GLN A 177 -40.98 28.75 6.19
N ASN A 178 -40.38 29.81 5.62
CA ASN A 178 -39.83 29.76 4.27
C ASN A 178 -38.64 28.80 4.16
N MET A 179 -37.81 28.72 5.21
CA MET A 179 -36.70 27.77 5.30
C MET A 179 -37.17 26.31 5.28
N ASN A 180 -38.26 26.00 5.97
CA ASN A 180 -38.85 24.65 5.96
C ASN A 180 -39.49 24.31 4.61
N GLU A 181 -40.13 25.29 3.95
CA GLU A 181 -40.70 25.09 2.61
C GLU A 181 -39.60 24.88 1.56
N PHE A 182 -38.49 25.64 1.65
CA PHE A 182 -37.30 25.43 0.82
C PHE A 182 -36.71 24.03 1.01
N LYS A 183 -36.44 23.63 2.26
CA LYS A 183 -35.91 22.30 2.59
C LYS A 183 -36.80 21.17 2.09
N SER A 184 -38.10 21.24 2.35
CA SER A 184 -39.05 20.20 1.91
C SER A 184 -39.12 20.07 0.39
N ARG A 185 -39.02 21.18 -0.36
CA ARG A 185 -39.01 21.15 -1.83
C ARG A 185 -37.66 20.68 -2.38
N ALA A 186 -36.56 21.09 -1.76
CA ALA A 186 -35.22 20.61 -2.13
C ALA A 186 -35.07 19.09 -1.88
N GLU A 187 -35.59 18.59 -0.76
CA GLU A 187 -35.61 17.15 -0.44
C GLU A 187 -36.40 16.33 -1.46
N LYS A 188 -37.53 16.84 -1.96
CA LYS A 188 -38.32 16.19 -3.01
C LYS A 188 -37.63 16.13 -4.37
N LEU A 189 -36.70 17.04 -4.63
CA LEU A 189 -35.92 17.07 -5.88
C LEU A 189 -34.69 16.13 -5.81
N LEU A 190 -34.28 15.74 -4.60
CA LEU A 190 -33.14 14.86 -4.35
C LEU A 190 -33.50 13.36 -4.30
N LEU A 191 -34.79 13.02 -4.21
CA LEU A 191 -35.35 11.66 -4.27
C LEU A 191 -35.68 11.25 -5.72
#